data_AF-A0A9P8FXI9-F1
#
_entry.id   AF-A0A9P8FXI9-F1
#
_cell.length_a   1.000
_cell.length_b   1.000
_cell.length_c   1.000
_cell.angle_alpha   90.00
_cell.angle_beta   90.00
_cell.angle_gamma   90.00
#
_symmetry.space_group_name_H-M   'P 1'
#
loop_
_entity.id
_entity.type
_entity.pdbx_description
1 polymer ?
#
loop_
_entity_poly.entity_id
_entity_poly.type
_entity_poly.pdbx_seq_one_letter_code
_entity_poly.pdbx_strand_id
1 'polypeptide(L)'
;VLAARRDEHQRALKLLVHGLADFDTAVRYCLLGGSSIFHPASSSSTLPLPSKEEQQVLFSHLLHCYLDLEDQTQKLERVAELLEKFGSWFDIAEVLPLLSPSWPLEHFGAFIASAMGRLVSERNETVIVRALAGAQNLRIAVDVVEKIEKEGATWESVKKDSGVA
;
A
#
# COMPACT_ATOMS: atom_id res chain seq x y z
N VAL A 1 15.03 16.50 6.00
CA VAL A 1 15.71 15.19 6.05
C VAL A 1 14.98 14.12 5.25
N LEU A 2 13.64 13.99 5.34
CA LEU A 2 12.87 13.03 4.53
C LEU A 2 12.91 13.30 3.01
N ALA A 3 12.89 14.56 2.59
CA ALA A 3 12.99 14.92 1.17
C ALA A 3 14.36 14.58 0.56
N ALA A 4 15.45 14.82 1.31
CA ALA A 4 16.81 14.50 0.87
C ALA A 4 16.98 13.00 0.59
N ARG A 5 16.47 12.14 1.49
CA ARG A 5 16.50 10.67 1.28
C ARG A 5 15.67 10.25 0.07
N ARG A 6 14.49 10.85 -0.17
CA ARG A 6 13.68 10.56 -1.36
C ARG A 6 14.41 10.92 -2.67
N ASP A 7 15.01 12.10 -2.71
CA ASP A 7 15.78 12.55 -3.87
C ASP A 7 17.03 11.67 -4.13
N GLU A 8 17.63 11.13 -3.07
CA GLU A 8 18.74 10.17 -3.16
C GLU A 8 18.27 8.81 -3.70
N HIS A 9 17.14 8.29 -3.23
CA HIS A 9 16.56 7.03 -3.72
C HIS A 9 16.18 7.10 -5.20
N GLN A 10 15.52 8.19 -5.61
CA GLN A 10 15.11 8.37 -7.01
C GLN A 10 16.33 8.49 -7.95
N ARG A 11 17.38 9.19 -7.52
CA ARG A 11 18.65 9.27 -8.28
C ARG A 11 19.35 7.92 -8.37
N ALA A 12 19.40 7.17 -7.28
CA ALA A 12 20.01 5.84 -7.26
C ALA A 12 19.29 4.87 -8.19
N LEU A 13 17.94 4.83 -8.14
CA LEU A 13 17.14 4.01 -9.04
C LEU A 13 17.32 4.43 -10.50
N LYS A 14 17.31 5.73 -10.81
CA LYS A 14 17.55 6.22 -12.17
C LYS A 14 18.93 5.80 -12.69
N LEU A 15 19.96 5.85 -11.85
CA LEU A 15 21.31 5.45 -12.21
C LEU A 15 21.41 3.93 -12.44
N LEU A 16 20.77 3.12 -11.60
CA LEU A 16 20.75 1.65 -11.78
C LEU A 16 20.03 1.25 -13.07
N VAL A 17 18.88 1.87 -13.36
CA VAL A 17 18.04 1.53 -14.51
C VAL A 17 18.61 2.07 -15.82
N HIS A 18 18.95 3.36 -15.90
CA HIS A 18 19.39 3.97 -17.15
C HIS A 18 20.91 3.98 -17.33
N GLY A 19 21.67 4.01 -16.23
CA GLY A 19 23.13 4.08 -16.27
C GLY A 19 23.81 2.72 -16.33
N LEU A 20 23.32 1.74 -15.57
CA LEU A 20 23.91 0.40 -15.48
C LEU A 20 23.06 -0.70 -16.12
N ALA A 21 21.79 -0.43 -16.44
CA ALA A 21 20.81 -1.44 -16.88
C ALA A 21 20.72 -2.65 -15.92
N ASP A 22 20.94 -2.43 -14.62
CA ASP A 22 20.90 -3.47 -13.59
C ASP A 22 19.54 -3.47 -12.88
N PHE A 23 18.60 -4.17 -13.50
CA PHE A 23 17.21 -4.28 -13.05
C PHE A 23 17.05 -5.13 -11.79
N ASP A 24 17.84 -6.20 -11.63
CA ASP A 24 17.77 -7.08 -10.46
C ASP A 24 18.25 -6.34 -9.20
N THR A 25 19.34 -5.60 -9.33
CA THR A 25 19.86 -4.77 -8.23
C THR A 25 18.87 -3.64 -7.87
N ALA A 26 18.18 -3.05 -8.86
CA ALA A 26 17.13 -2.05 -8.60
C ALA A 26 15.93 -2.63 -7.82
N VAL A 27 15.53 -3.87 -8.13
CA VAL A 27 14.48 -4.59 -7.37
C VAL A 27 14.94 -4.87 -5.94
N ARG A 28 16.16 -5.39 -5.76
CA ARG A 28 16.75 -5.62 -4.43
C ARG A 28 16.84 -4.32 -3.62
N TYR A 29 17.12 -3.20 -4.29
CA TYR A 29 17.19 -1.89 -3.66
C TYR A 29 15.85 -1.49 -3.07
N CYS A 30 14.75 -1.73 -3.79
CA CYS A 30 13.39 -1.44 -3.33
C CYS A 30 12.99 -2.29 -2.12
N LEU A 31 13.38 -3.57 -2.10
CA LEU A 31 13.09 -4.48 -0.98
C LEU A 31 13.88 -4.12 0.29
N LEU A 32 15.12 -3.66 0.12
CA LEU A 32 16.07 -3.47 1.22
C LEU A 32 16.29 -1.99 1.61
N GLY A 33 15.59 -1.07 0.94
CA GLY A 33 15.59 0.36 1.28
C GLY A 33 16.96 1.02 1.07
N GLY A 34 17.77 0.50 0.16
CA GLY A 34 19.11 1.01 -0.16
C GLY A 34 20.20 0.80 0.90
N SER A 35 19.88 0.17 2.03
CA SER A 35 20.79 0.05 3.18
C SER A 35 21.90 -1.00 3.01
N SER A 36 21.71 -2.04 2.19
CA SER A 36 22.68 -3.15 2.10
C SER A 36 23.36 -3.35 0.75
N ILE A 37 23.02 -2.58 -0.29
CA ILE A 37 23.63 -2.76 -1.62
C ILE A 37 24.89 -1.91 -1.79
N PHE A 38 24.94 -0.73 -1.18
CA PHE A 38 26.06 0.22 -1.33
C PHE A 38 27.05 0.23 -0.15
N HIS A 39 26.82 -0.58 0.88
CA HIS A 39 27.72 -0.71 2.02
C HIS A 39 28.26 -2.14 2.10
N PRO A 40 29.55 -2.38 1.81
CA PRO A 40 30.15 -3.70 1.99
C PRO A 40 30.09 -4.10 3.47
N ALA A 41 30.01 -5.41 3.72
CA ALA A 41 29.70 -6.09 4.99
C ALA A 41 30.56 -5.75 6.24
N SER A 42 31.46 -4.76 6.18
CA SER A 42 32.23 -4.29 7.34
C SER A 42 31.49 -3.28 8.22
N SER A 43 30.40 -2.69 7.74
CA SER A 43 29.48 -1.94 8.60
C SER A 43 28.20 -2.75 8.73
N SER A 44 28.01 -3.39 9.88
CA SER A 44 26.71 -3.88 10.34
C SER A 44 25.79 -2.67 10.53
N SER A 45 25.30 -2.10 9.43
CA SER A 45 24.35 -1.01 9.41
C SER A 45 23.02 -1.58 9.89
N THR A 46 22.76 -1.45 11.19
CA THR A 46 21.51 -1.72 11.90
C THR A 46 20.40 -0.72 11.51
N LEU A 47 20.37 -0.30 10.24
CA LEU A 47 19.30 0.56 9.75
C LEU A 47 18.03 -0.28 9.65
N PRO A 48 16.89 0.22 10.17
CA PRO A 48 15.64 -0.51 10.14
C PRO A 48 15.24 -0.82 8.69
N LEU A 49 14.72 -2.03 8.46
CA LEU A 49 14.14 -2.40 7.18
C LEU A 49 13.06 -1.37 6.80
N PRO A 50 12.95 -0.99 5.52
CA PRO A 50 11.97 0.00 5.09
C PRO A 50 10.56 -0.50 5.41
N SER A 51 9.68 0.41 5.83
CA SER A 51 8.27 0.08 6.05
C SER A 51 7.62 -0.34 4.73
N LYS A 52 6.50 -1.07 4.80
CA LYS A 52 5.75 -1.46 3.58
C LYS A 52 5.40 -0.24 2.72
N GLU A 53 5.02 0.87 3.36
CA GLU A 53 4.68 2.14 2.70
C GLU A 53 5.91 2.75 1.99
N GLU A 54 7.08 2.72 2.61
CA GLU A 54 8.32 3.17 1.98
C GLU A 54 8.70 2.29 0.78
N GLN A 55 8.52 0.98 0.89
CA GLN A 55 8.75 0.05 -0.22
C GLN A 55 7.80 0.33 -1.39
N GLN A 56 6.51 0.59 -1.12
CA GLN A 56 5.54 0.95 -2.15
C GLN A 56 5.96 2.21 -2.92
N VAL A 57 6.45 3.23 -2.21
CA VAL A 57 6.97 4.46 -2.84
C VAL A 57 8.23 4.17 -3.67
N LEU A 58 9.13 3.29 -3.22
CA LEU A 58 10.30 2.90 -4.01
C LEU A 58 9.92 2.13 -5.28
N PHE A 59 8.97 1.20 -5.18
CA PHE A 59 8.46 0.45 -6.32
C PHE A 59 7.72 1.34 -7.33
N SER A 60 6.97 2.37 -6.88
CA SER A 60 6.34 3.32 -7.79
C SER A 60 7.37 4.17 -8.54
N HIS A 61 8.45 4.60 -7.87
CA HIS A 61 9.57 5.27 -8.53
C HIS A 61 10.28 4.34 -9.53
N LEU A 62 10.51 3.07 -9.18
CA LEU A 62 11.10 2.09 -10.09
C LEU A 62 10.23 1.87 -11.34
N LEU A 63 8.91 1.78 -11.17
CA LEU A 63 7.96 1.68 -12.27
C LEU A 63 8.06 2.89 -13.21
N HIS A 64 8.11 4.11 -12.67
CA HIS A 64 8.32 5.31 -13.48
C HIS A 64 9.65 5.29 -14.24
N CYS A 65 10.74 4.80 -13.64
CA CYS A 65 12.01 4.63 -14.34
C CYS A 65 11.90 3.61 -15.50
N TYR A 66 11.17 2.51 -15.31
CA TYR A 66 10.93 1.55 -16.41
C TYR A 66 10.06 2.16 -17.51
N LEU A 67 9.09 3.00 -17.15
CA LEU A 67 8.27 3.70 -18.12
C LEU A 67 9.05 4.76 -18.93
N ASP A 68 10.20 5.22 -18.45
CA ASP A 68 11.08 6.18 -19.14
C ASP A 68 12.13 5.49 -20.04
N LEU A 69 12.09 4.15 -20.17
CA LEU A 69 12.97 3.41 -21.08
C LEU A 69 12.67 3.71 -22.55
N GLU A 70 13.73 3.83 -23.36
CA GLU A 70 13.65 4.18 -24.79
C GLU A 70 13.05 3.04 -25.63
N ASP A 71 13.43 1.79 -25.36
CA ASP A 71 12.94 0.62 -26.08
C ASP A 71 11.55 0.18 -25.58
N GLN A 72 10.56 0.26 -26.46
CA GLN A 72 9.17 -0.12 -26.16
C GLN A 72 9.02 -1.60 -25.80
N THR A 73 9.82 -2.48 -26.41
CA THR A 73 9.75 -3.93 -26.18
C THR A 73 10.29 -4.25 -24.80
N GLN A 74 11.48 -3.74 -24.49
CA GLN A 74 12.10 -3.90 -23.18
C GLN A 74 11.25 -3.26 -22.07
N LYS A 75 10.68 -2.06 -22.33
CA LYS A 75 9.77 -1.39 -21.40
C LYS A 75 8.57 -2.26 -21.08
N LEU A 76 7.93 -2.86 -22.08
CA LEU A 76 6.77 -3.74 -21.89
C LEU A 76 7.13 -4.98 -21.07
N GLU A 77 8.20 -5.70 -21.45
CA GLU A 77 8.62 -6.92 -20.75
C GLU A 77 8.97 -6.66 -19.29
N ARG A 78 9.72 -5.58 -19.02
CA ARG A 78 10.16 -5.24 -17.66
C ARG A 78 9.02 -4.77 -16.78
N VAL A 79 8.07 -4.01 -17.32
CA VAL A 79 6.88 -3.58 -16.57
C VAL A 79 5.96 -4.78 -16.29
N ALA A 80 5.76 -5.67 -17.27
CA ALA A 80 4.96 -6.88 -17.08
C ALA A 80 5.57 -7.80 -16.01
N GLU A 81 6.87 -8.08 -16.09
CA GLU A 81 7.59 -8.90 -15.12
C GLU A 81 7.53 -8.29 -13.71
N LEU A 82 7.68 -6.97 -13.60
CA LEU A 82 7.62 -6.25 -12.33
C LEU A 82 6.23 -6.36 -11.70
N LEU A 83 5.17 -6.15 -12.47
CA LEU A 83 3.79 -6.21 -11.98
C LEU A 83 3.34 -7.63 -11.64
N GLU A 84 3.80 -8.63 -12.39
CA GLU A 84 3.49 -10.04 -12.09
C GLU A 84 4.12 -10.48 -10.76
N LYS A 85 5.41 -10.17 -10.54
CA LYS A 85 6.14 -10.61 -9.35
C LYS A 85 5.86 -9.75 -8.12
N PHE A 86 5.75 -8.43 -8.31
CA PHE A 86 5.66 -7.46 -7.22
C PHE A 86 4.32 -6.72 -7.18
N GLY A 87 3.29 -7.31 -7.77
CA GLY A 87 1.96 -6.69 -7.86
C GLY A 87 1.34 -6.30 -6.52
N SER A 88 1.73 -6.91 -5.39
CA SER A 88 1.22 -6.59 -4.04
C SER A 88 1.72 -5.28 -3.46
N TRP A 89 2.79 -4.71 -4.03
CA TRP A 89 3.31 -3.39 -3.66
C TRP A 89 2.73 -2.26 -4.51
N PHE A 90 1.84 -2.57 -5.45
CA PHE A 90 1.20 -1.57 -6.31
C PHE A 90 -0.29 -1.46 -6.03
N ASP A 91 -0.80 -0.23 -6.07
CA ASP A 91 -2.24 0.04 -6.18
C ASP A 91 -2.64 -0.04 -7.65
N ILE A 92 -3.65 -0.85 -7.96
CA ILE A 92 -4.19 -0.98 -9.31
C ILE A 92 -4.76 0.34 -9.82
N ALA A 93 -5.34 1.16 -8.95
CA ALA A 93 -5.91 2.45 -9.32
C ALA A 93 -4.83 3.46 -9.76
N GLU A 94 -3.62 3.35 -9.21
CA GLU A 94 -2.48 4.19 -9.58
C GLU A 94 -1.73 3.67 -10.80
N VAL A 95 -1.61 2.34 -10.95
CA VAL A 95 -0.85 1.73 -12.05
C VAL A 95 -1.61 1.74 -13.37
N LEU A 96 -2.92 1.49 -13.36
CA LEU A 96 -3.69 1.33 -14.60
C LEU A 96 -3.63 2.58 -15.52
N PRO A 97 -3.71 3.83 -15.01
CA PRO A 97 -3.58 5.03 -15.84
C PRO A 97 -2.16 5.25 -16.42
N LEU A 98 -1.13 4.64 -15.82
CA LEU A 98 0.25 4.78 -16.26
C LEU A 98 0.60 3.83 -17.42
N LEU A 99 -0.18 2.77 -17.61
CA LEU A 99 0.01 1.81 -18.69
C LEU A 99 -0.47 2.40 -20.02
N SER A 100 0.31 2.22 -21.08
CA SER A 100 -0.09 2.65 -22.42
C SER A 100 -1.27 1.81 -22.91
N PRO A 101 -2.34 2.43 -23.48
CA PRO A 101 -3.45 1.68 -24.06
C PRO A 101 -3.05 0.85 -25.29
N SER A 102 -1.86 1.08 -25.85
CA SER A 102 -1.32 0.30 -26.97
C SER A 102 -0.75 -1.07 -26.57
N TRP A 103 -0.62 -1.36 -25.27
CA TRP A 103 -0.01 -2.61 -24.81
C TRP A 103 -1.00 -3.78 -24.77
N PRO A 104 -0.60 -4.99 -25.19
CA PRO A 104 -1.48 -6.15 -25.12
C PRO A 104 -1.79 -6.52 -23.67
N LEU A 105 -3.09 -6.59 -23.35
CA LEU A 105 -3.61 -6.90 -22.02
C LEU A 105 -3.12 -8.25 -21.48
N GLU A 106 -2.77 -9.20 -22.35
CA GLU A 106 -2.29 -10.53 -22.01
C GLU A 106 -1.11 -10.50 -21.02
N HIS A 107 -0.19 -9.55 -21.18
CA HIS A 107 0.99 -9.40 -20.32
C HIS A 107 0.66 -8.92 -18.90
N PHE A 108 -0.51 -8.29 -18.71
CA PHE A 108 -0.95 -7.76 -17.42
C PHE A 108 -2.11 -8.56 -16.82
N GLY A 109 -2.62 -9.57 -17.53
CA GLY A 109 -3.83 -10.30 -17.13
C GLY A 109 -3.71 -10.95 -15.76
N ALA A 110 -2.59 -11.61 -15.48
CA ALA A 110 -2.33 -12.23 -14.18
C ALA A 110 -2.26 -11.20 -13.04
N PHE A 111 -1.59 -10.06 -13.29
CA PHE A 111 -1.53 -8.96 -12.34
C PHE A 111 -2.92 -8.38 -12.05
N ILE A 112 -3.70 -8.08 -13.09
CA ILE A 112 -5.05 -7.49 -12.94
C ILE A 112 -5.98 -8.46 -12.23
N ALA A 113 -5.97 -9.74 -12.60
CA ALA A 113 -6.77 -10.77 -11.94
C ALA A 113 -6.42 -10.88 -10.44
N SER A 114 -5.12 -10.91 -10.12
CA SER A 114 -4.63 -10.93 -8.74
C SER A 114 -5.04 -9.68 -7.96
N ALA A 115 -4.84 -8.49 -8.54
CA ALA A 115 -5.16 -7.22 -7.91
C ALA A 115 -6.68 -7.05 -7.66
N MET A 116 -7.52 -7.40 -8.64
CA MET A 116 -8.98 -7.42 -8.45
C MET A 116 -9.40 -8.45 -7.39
N GLY A 117 -8.78 -9.64 -7.38
CA GLY A 117 -9.03 -10.66 -6.36
C GLY A 117 -8.73 -10.14 -4.94
N ARG A 118 -7.62 -9.41 -4.77
CA ARG A 118 -7.27 -8.76 -3.49
C ARG A 118 -8.30 -7.72 -3.09
N LEU A 119 -8.71 -6.83 -4.00
CA LEU A 119 -9.74 -5.82 -3.72
C LEU A 119 -11.07 -6.44 -3.28
N VAL A 120 -11.49 -7.54 -3.92
CA VAL A 120 -12.69 -8.28 -3.52
C VAL A 120 -12.51 -8.91 -2.14
N SER A 121 -11.34 -9.48 -1.86
CA SER A 121 -11.03 -10.05 -0.54
C SER A 121 -11.06 -9.00 0.57
N GLU A 122 -10.42 -7.84 0.37
CA GLU A 122 -10.39 -6.73 1.31
C GLU A 122 -11.80 -6.18 1.59
N ARG A 123 -12.64 -6.09 0.55
CA ARG A 123 -14.05 -5.73 0.70
C ARG A 123 -14.79 -6.74 1.56
N ASN A 124 -14.62 -8.03 1.29
CA ASN A 124 -15.29 -9.10 2.03
C ASN A 124 -14.86 -9.10 3.50
N GLU A 125 -13.58 -8.94 3.78
CA GLU A 125 -13.04 -8.81 5.15
C GLU A 125 -13.67 -7.61 5.87
N THR A 126 -13.74 -6.44 5.22
CA THR A 126 -14.37 -5.24 5.78
C THR A 126 -15.85 -5.48 6.14
N VAL A 127 -16.59 -6.18 5.28
CA VAL A 127 -18.00 -6.55 5.54
C VAL A 127 -18.11 -7.46 6.75
N ILE A 128 -17.24 -8.47 6.86
CA ILE A 128 -17.22 -9.40 8.00
C ILE A 128 -16.90 -8.65 9.31
N VAL A 129 -15.85 -7.82 9.32
CA VAL A 129 -15.47 -7.02 10.49
C VAL A 129 -16.60 -6.10 10.92
N ARG A 130 -17.28 -5.43 9.96
CA ARG A 130 -18.43 -4.58 10.25
C ARG A 130 -19.60 -5.36 10.86
N ALA A 131 -19.90 -6.54 10.33
CA ALA A 131 -20.97 -7.39 10.85
C ALA A 131 -20.65 -7.87 12.29
N LEU A 132 -19.41 -8.27 12.53
CA LEU A 132 -18.94 -8.68 13.85
C LEU A 132 -19.02 -7.53 14.87
N ALA A 133 -18.56 -6.34 14.49
CA ALA A 133 -18.66 -5.15 15.33
C ALA A 133 -20.14 -4.79 15.63
N GLY A 134 -21.02 -4.92 14.64
CA GLY A 134 -22.47 -4.74 14.84
C GLY A 134 -23.06 -5.72 15.86
N ALA A 135 -22.70 -7.01 15.77
CA ALA A 135 -23.16 -8.03 16.71
C ALA A 135 -22.60 -7.80 18.13
N GLN A 136 -21.33 -7.43 18.24
CA GLN A 136 -20.70 -7.08 19.52
C GLN A 136 -21.38 -5.87 20.17
N ASN A 137 -21.65 -4.82 19.38
CA ASN A 137 -22.35 -3.63 19.84
C ASN A 137 -23.76 -3.97 20.34
N LEU A 138 -24.49 -4.83 19.63
CA LEU A 138 -25.82 -5.27 20.04
C LEU A 138 -25.77 -6.04 21.36
N ARG A 139 -24.81 -6.95 21.53
CA ARG A 139 -24.61 -7.69 22.79
C ARG A 139 -24.34 -6.75 23.96
N ILE A 140 -23.42 -5.80 23.77
CA ILE A 140 -23.10 -4.80 24.80
C ILE A 140 -24.34 -3.96 25.14
N ALA A 141 -25.14 -3.57 24.14
CA ALA A 141 -26.36 -2.82 24.38
C ALA A 141 -27.36 -3.62 25.24
N VAL A 142 -27.54 -4.91 24.98
CA VAL A 142 -28.38 -5.80 25.82
C VAL A 142 -27.81 -5.89 27.24
N ASP A 143 -26.50 -6.11 27.40
CA ASP A 143 -25.87 -6.17 28.72
C ASP A 143 -26.04 -4.88 29.52
N VAL A 144 -26.00 -3.72 28.85
CA VAL A 144 -26.23 -2.41 29.46
C VAL A 144 -27.69 -2.25 29.88
N VAL A 145 -28.65 -2.62 29.03
CA VAL A 145 -30.08 -2.59 29.37
C VAL A 145 -30.37 -3.48 30.58
N GLU A 146 -29.86 -4.71 30.60
CA GLU A 146 -30.04 -5.61 31.75
C GLU A 146 -29.46 -5.03 33.06
N LYS A 147 -28.32 -4.34 32.99
CA LYS A 147 -27.74 -3.68 34.17
C LYS A 147 -28.59 -2.51 34.65
N ILE A 148 -29.09 -1.69 33.73
CA ILE A 148 -30.00 -0.57 34.03
C ILE A 148 -31.30 -1.08 34.67
N GLU A 149 -31.85 -2.18 34.16
CA GLU A 149 -33.05 -2.82 34.73
C GLU A 149 -32.79 -3.37 36.15
N LYS A 150 -31.61 -3.95 36.40
CA LYS A 150 -31.22 -4.48 37.72
C LYS A 150 -30.96 -3.38 38.76
N GLU A 151 -30.33 -2.28 38.38
CA GLU A 151 -29.97 -1.18 39.28
C GLU A 151 -31.13 -0.20 39.52
N GLY A 152 -32.18 -0.26 38.69
CA GLY A 152 -33.33 0.62 38.76
C GLY A 152 -33.06 1.96 38.08
N ALA A 153 -33.61 2.13 36.88
CA ALA A 153 -33.41 3.33 36.07
C ALA A 153 -33.89 4.60 36.80
N THR A 154 -32.95 5.47 37.19
CA THR A 154 -33.23 6.83 37.63
C THR A 154 -33.12 7.76 36.42
N TRP A 155 -34.25 8.27 35.95
CA TRP A 155 -34.28 9.25 34.88
C TRP A 155 -34.04 10.64 35.49
N GLU A 156 -32.98 11.34 35.07
CA GLU A 156 -32.87 12.78 35.27
C GLU A 156 -33.40 13.47 34.02
N SER A 157 -34.60 14.05 34.10
CA SER A 157 -35.08 14.94 33.05
C SER A 157 -34.24 16.20 33.08
N VAL A 158 -33.41 16.40 32.06
CA VAL A 158 -32.74 17.69 31.83
C VAL A 158 -33.84 18.72 31.58
N LYS A 159 -34.11 19.57 32.58
CA LYS A 159 -34.96 20.76 32.42
C LYS A 159 -34.36 21.57 31.28
N LYS A 160 -35.11 21.65 30.19
CA LYS A 160 -34.84 22.58 29.10
C LYS A 160 -34.96 23.97 29.71
N ASP A 161 -33.83 24.64 29.95
CA ASP A 161 -33.84 26.05 30.33
C ASP A 161 -34.56 26.79 29.22
N SER A 162 -35.81 27.13 29.50
CA SER A 162 -36.59 28.08 28.75
C SER A 162 -35.93 29.44 28.97
N GLY A 163 -34.92 29.72 28.15
CA GLY A 163 -34.46 31.08 27.90
C GLY A 163 -35.62 31.86 27.31
N VAL A 164 -36.39 32.51 28.18
CA VAL A 164 -37.36 33.55 27.84
C VAL A 164 -36.88 34.84 28.50
N ALA A 165 -36.79 35.86 27.65
CA ALA A 165 -36.51 37.28 27.88
C ALA A 165 -35.02 37.67 28.00
#